data_AF-A0A1Y5GIL0-F1
#
_entry.id   AF-A0A1Y5GIL0-F1
#
_cell.length_a   1.000
_cell.length_b   1.000
_cell.length_c   1.000
_cell.angle_alpha   90.00
_cell.angle_beta   90.00
_cell.angle_gamma   90.00
#
_symmetry.space_group_name_H-M   'P 1'
#
loop_
_entity.id
_entity.type
_entity.pdbx_description
1 polymer ?
#
loop_
_entity_poly.entity_id
_entity_poly.type
_entity_poly.pdbx_seq_one_letter_code
_entity_poly.pdbx_strand_id
1 'polypeptide(L)'
;MNEVKVLTTDITIPDTAVIKPIIMRVMVAYNDAASDNGSCTTLDSGEFEDYTIVVKTASANETENALLYFLNSLSEVFLNDGNIVNRSVEVSTYKDAKFAKATSTLEEGTDFRFSNLPEGITPVITINSNQSASLVFTGAATHHELANNTSATLTWLNPAVEWGTNAIKTATQDFDFDFIDAYKILTTPPHKLKIVIISLYLT
;
A
#
# COMPACT_ATOMS: atom_id res chain seq x y z
N MET A 1 -17.42 32.96 4.32
CA MET A 1 -16.76 31.85 5.02
C MET A 1 -16.91 30.64 4.13
N ASN A 2 -15.83 30.01 3.67
CA ASN A 2 -15.95 28.76 2.90
C ASN A 2 -16.34 27.65 3.89
N GLU A 3 -17.50 27.06 3.68
CA GLU A 3 -17.97 25.91 4.43
C GLU A 3 -17.34 24.66 3.82
N VAL A 4 -16.54 23.94 4.61
CA VAL A 4 -16.00 22.64 4.19
C VAL A 4 -17.08 21.59 4.45
N LYS A 5 -17.59 20.96 3.39
CA LYS A 5 -18.52 19.83 3.51
C LYS A 5 -17.76 18.52 3.39
N VAL A 6 -17.87 17.68 4.41
CA VAL A 6 -17.27 16.34 4.44
C VAL A 6 -18.38 15.32 4.22
N LEU A 7 -18.22 14.46 3.21
CA LEU A 7 -19.11 13.34 2.96
C LEU A 7 -18.45 12.05 3.44
N THR A 8 -19.14 11.33 4.33
CA THR A 8 -18.70 10.03 4.83
C THR A 8 -19.77 8.99 4.49
N THR A 9 -19.35 7.88 3.90
CA THR A 9 -20.23 6.74 3.60
C THR A 9 -19.49 5.43 3.78
N ASP A 10 -20.20 4.39 4.17
CA ASP A 10 -19.67 3.03 4.25
C ASP A 10 -19.86 2.34 2.90
N ILE A 11 -18.81 1.67 2.41
CA ILE A 11 -18.85 0.88 1.17
C ILE A 11 -18.79 -0.60 1.55
N THR A 12 -19.87 -1.33 1.29
CA THR A 12 -19.86 -2.79 1.44
C THR A 12 -19.31 -3.42 0.17
N ILE A 13 -18.21 -4.18 0.31
CA ILE A 13 -17.64 -4.94 -0.81
C ILE A 13 -18.39 -6.28 -0.93
N PRO A 14 -19.07 -6.56 -2.05
CA PRO A 14 -19.79 -7.82 -2.22
C PRO A 14 -18.82 -9.00 -2.43
N ASP A 15 -19.22 -10.21 -2.02
CA ASP A 15 -18.42 -11.44 -2.23
C ASP A 15 -18.14 -11.74 -3.71
N THR A 16 -18.90 -11.13 -4.62
CA THR A 16 -18.73 -11.21 -6.08
C THR A 16 -17.84 -10.11 -6.65
N ALA A 17 -17.17 -9.29 -5.82
CA ALA A 17 -16.33 -8.20 -6.29
C ALA A 17 -15.14 -8.72 -7.11
N VAL A 18 -14.85 -8.03 -8.22
CA VAL A 18 -13.73 -8.40 -9.09
C VAL A 18 -12.42 -7.89 -8.48
N ILE A 19 -11.47 -8.81 -8.30
CA ILE A 19 -10.16 -8.55 -7.68
C ILE A 19 -9.23 -7.89 -8.71
N LYS A 20 -9.42 -6.59 -8.94
CA LYS A 20 -8.58 -5.77 -9.81
C LYS A 20 -8.78 -4.28 -9.46
N PRO A 21 -7.88 -3.39 -9.93
CA PRO A 21 -8.15 -1.97 -9.92
C PRO A 21 -9.46 -1.68 -10.67
N ILE A 22 -10.41 -1.05 -9.98
CA ILE A 22 -11.66 -0.54 -10.53
C ILE A 22 -11.70 0.97 -10.31
N ILE A 23 -12.31 1.69 -11.26
CA ILE A 23 -12.50 3.14 -11.11
C ILE A 23 -13.80 3.36 -10.35
N MET A 24 -13.72 4.07 -9.23
CA MET A 24 -14.88 4.65 -8.57
C MET A 24 -14.93 6.13 -8.89
N ARG A 25 -16.06 6.58 -9.42
CA ARG A 25 -16.33 8.01 -9.59
C ARG A 25 -17.18 8.50 -8.43
N VAL A 26 -16.67 9.49 -7.69
CA VAL A 26 -17.47 10.29 -6.77
C VAL A 26 -18.00 11.48 -7.55
N MET A 27 -19.30 11.78 -7.39
CA MET A 27 -19.94 12.89 -8.08
C MET A 27 -20.67 13.76 -7.07
N VAL A 28 -20.54 15.08 -7.21
CA VAL A 28 -21.20 16.09 -6.38
C VAL A 28 -22.05 16.96 -7.29
N ALA A 29 -23.38 16.94 -7.11
CA ALA A 29 -24.28 17.77 -7.88
C ALA A 29 -24.43 19.18 -7.28
N TYR A 30 -24.51 20.21 -8.12
CA TYR A 30 -24.78 21.59 -7.73
C TYR A 30 -26.21 22.00 -8.10
N ASN A 31 -27.01 22.43 -7.12
CA ASN A 31 -28.34 23.01 -7.33
C ASN A 31 -29.32 22.16 -8.16
N ASP A 32 -29.21 20.83 -8.07
CA ASP A 32 -30.01 19.97 -8.92
C ASP A 32 -31.23 19.41 -8.17
N ALA A 33 -32.36 20.11 -8.30
CA ALA A 33 -33.66 19.63 -7.83
C ALA A 33 -34.23 18.51 -8.75
N ALA A 34 -33.57 18.24 -9.89
CA ALA A 34 -33.96 17.27 -10.91
C ALA A 34 -33.01 16.05 -10.99
N SER A 35 -31.86 16.06 -10.31
CA SER A 35 -30.96 14.91 -10.23
C SER A 35 -31.59 13.86 -9.33
N ASP A 36 -31.83 12.70 -9.91
CA ASP A 36 -32.00 11.50 -9.12
C ASP A 36 -30.67 11.16 -8.42
N ASN A 37 -30.73 10.81 -7.14
CA ASN A 37 -29.56 10.48 -6.30
C ASN A 37 -28.98 9.08 -6.60
N GLY A 38 -29.32 8.52 -7.76
CA GLY A 38 -28.87 7.21 -8.20
C GLY A 38 -27.43 7.22 -8.73
N SER A 39 -26.71 6.12 -8.52
CA SER A 39 -25.31 5.95 -8.98
C SER A 39 -25.14 5.93 -10.51
N CYS A 40 -26.23 5.84 -11.26
CA CYS A 40 -26.24 5.74 -12.72
C CYS A 40 -26.94 6.94 -13.39
N THR A 41 -27.20 8.02 -12.65
CA THR A 41 -27.97 9.16 -13.14
C THR A 41 -27.06 10.16 -13.87
N THR A 42 -27.67 10.99 -14.70
CA THR A 42 -27.00 12.12 -15.34
C THR A 42 -27.16 13.36 -14.48
N LEU A 43 -26.06 14.05 -14.18
CA LEU A 43 -26.09 15.32 -13.46
C LEU A 43 -26.21 16.48 -14.46
N ASP A 44 -27.06 17.46 -14.16
CA ASP A 44 -27.16 18.68 -14.96
C ASP A 44 -25.98 19.64 -14.67
N SER A 45 -25.50 19.64 -13.43
CA SER A 45 -24.32 20.41 -12.99
C SER A 45 -23.66 19.79 -11.76
N GLY A 46 -22.32 19.77 -11.70
CA GLY A 46 -21.59 19.15 -10.59
C GLY A 46 -20.08 19.02 -10.81
N GLU A 47 -19.40 18.41 -9.84
CA GLU A 47 -18.00 17.99 -9.88
C GLU A 47 -17.89 16.45 -9.84
N PHE A 48 -16.80 15.92 -10.38
CA PHE A 48 -16.50 14.50 -10.35
C PHE A 48 -15.02 14.26 -10.03
N GLU A 49 -14.77 13.27 -9.18
CA GLU A 49 -13.43 12.79 -8.83
C GLU A 49 -13.35 11.29 -9.06
N ASP A 50 -12.39 10.88 -9.88
CA ASP A 50 -12.13 9.48 -10.14
C ASP A 50 -11.05 8.96 -9.18
N TYR A 51 -11.41 7.91 -8.44
CA TYR A 51 -10.53 7.17 -7.55
C TYR A 51 -10.30 5.77 -8.09
N THR A 52 -9.11 5.23 -7.83
CA THR A 52 -8.87 3.80 -8.04
C THR A 52 -9.20 3.07 -6.74
N ILE A 53 -10.22 2.22 -6.78
CA ILE A 53 -10.45 1.23 -5.73
C ILE A 53 -9.71 -0.05 -6.11
N VAL A 54 -8.90 -0.56 -5.20
CA VAL A 54 -8.26 -1.86 -5.36
C VAL A 54 -8.97 -2.82 -4.42
N VAL A 55 -9.84 -3.66 -4.97
CA VAL A 55 -10.42 -4.79 -4.22
C VAL A 55 -9.42 -5.92 -4.27
N LYS A 56 -9.00 -6.40 -3.10
CA LYS A 56 -8.14 -7.57 -2.95
C LYS A 56 -8.95 -8.68 -2.28
N THR A 57 -8.74 -9.92 -2.71
CA THR A 57 -9.05 -11.05 -1.82
C THR A 57 -8.27 -10.85 -0.55
N ALA A 58 -8.91 -11.04 0.60
CA ALA A 58 -8.18 -11.38 1.80
C ALA A 58 -7.22 -12.51 1.41
N SER A 59 -5.93 -12.33 1.67
CA SER A 59 -4.96 -13.40 1.48
C SER A 59 -5.41 -14.55 2.36
N ALA A 60 -5.85 -15.64 1.73
CA ALA A 60 -6.55 -16.81 2.25
C ALA A 60 -8.08 -16.72 2.38
N ASN A 61 -8.71 -17.90 2.31
CA ASN A 61 -10.12 -18.14 2.61
C ASN A 61 -10.37 -17.84 4.11
N GLU A 62 -10.32 -16.58 4.50
CA GLU A 62 -10.32 -16.18 5.90
C GLU A 62 -11.75 -16.19 6.46
N THR A 63 -12.21 -17.34 6.94
CA THR A 63 -13.24 -17.37 8.00
C THR A 63 -12.64 -17.12 9.39
N GLU A 64 -11.32 -16.95 9.43
CA GLU A 64 -10.47 -16.82 10.61
C GLU A 64 -9.99 -15.38 10.79
N ASN A 65 -9.44 -15.08 11.96
CA ASN A 65 -8.87 -13.79 12.28
C ASN A 65 -7.54 -13.60 11.52
N ALA A 66 -7.31 -12.43 10.94
CA ALA A 66 -6.12 -12.18 10.12
C ALA A 66 -5.65 -10.72 10.17
N LEU A 67 -4.41 -10.51 9.75
CA LEU A 67 -3.84 -9.23 9.36
C LEU A 67 -3.74 -9.15 7.83
N LEU A 68 -4.23 -8.07 7.25
CA LEU A 68 -4.31 -7.84 5.82
C LEU A 68 -3.36 -6.72 5.41
N TYR A 69 -2.72 -6.85 4.24
CA TYR A 69 -1.70 -5.93 3.76
C TYR A 69 -2.11 -5.30 2.44
N PHE A 70 -2.05 -3.97 2.37
CA PHE A 70 -2.45 -3.25 1.15
C PHE A 70 -1.43 -3.41 0.01
N LEU A 71 -0.18 -3.73 0.28
CA LEU A 71 0.83 -4.04 -0.73
C LEU A 71 1.93 -4.92 -0.14
N ASN A 72 2.58 -5.70 -1.00
CA ASN A 72 3.66 -6.62 -0.62
C ASN A 72 4.80 -6.67 -1.65
N SER A 73 4.78 -5.81 -2.67
CA SER A 73 5.91 -5.60 -3.60
C SER A 73 6.33 -4.14 -3.52
N LEU A 74 7.65 -3.96 -3.38
CA LEU A 74 8.32 -2.72 -3.07
C LEU A 74 9.44 -2.55 -4.09
N SER A 75 9.33 -1.53 -4.94
CA SER A 75 10.36 -1.27 -5.94
C SER A 75 11.26 -0.12 -5.52
N GLU A 76 12.51 -0.18 -5.97
CA GLU A 76 13.46 0.91 -5.89
C GLU A 76 12.99 2.17 -6.63
N VAL A 77 13.43 3.33 -6.19
CA VAL A 77 13.23 4.60 -6.90
C VAL A 77 14.01 4.64 -8.23
N PHE A 78 13.52 5.46 -9.16
CA PHE A 78 14.18 5.66 -10.46
C PHE A 78 15.63 6.15 -10.37
N LEU A 79 15.99 6.84 -9.28
CA LEU A 79 17.37 7.30 -9.06
C LEU A 79 18.37 6.15 -8.96
N ASN A 80 17.89 4.92 -8.73
CA ASN A 80 18.69 3.73 -8.56
C ASN A 80 19.81 3.94 -7.52
N ASP A 81 19.41 4.23 -6.29
CA ASP A 81 20.29 4.59 -5.17
C ASP A 81 20.01 3.74 -3.90
N GLY A 82 19.35 2.59 -4.09
CA GLY A 82 18.97 1.66 -3.03
C GLY A 82 17.74 2.12 -2.22
N ASN A 83 17.21 3.32 -2.43
CA ASN A 83 15.99 3.75 -1.73
C ASN A 83 14.77 3.08 -2.36
N ILE A 84 13.93 2.52 -1.51
CA ILE A 84 12.61 2.03 -1.94
C ILE A 84 11.68 3.21 -2.12
N VAL A 85 10.81 3.15 -3.15
CA VAL A 85 9.74 4.14 -3.33
C VAL A 85 9.02 4.30 -2.00
N ASN A 86 8.99 5.53 -1.47
CA ASN A 86 8.46 5.81 -0.14
C ASN A 86 6.96 5.49 -0.07
N ARG A 87 6.64 4.25 0.30
CA ARG A 87 5.29 3.73 0.45
C ARG A 87 5.08 3.32 1.89
N SER A 88 4.01 3.83 2.49
CA SER A 88 3.45 3.24 3.71
C SER A 88 2.64 2.02 3.30
N VAL A 89 3.03 0.85 3.78
CA VAL A 89 2.22 -0.36 3.74
C VAL A 89 1.15 -0.23 4.82
N GLU A 90 -0.11 -0.15 4.43
CA GLU A 90 -1.21 -0.22 5.39
C GLU A 90 -1.46 -1.68 5.78
N VAL A 91 -1.57 -1.90 7.08
CA VAL A 91 -1.93 -3.19 7.69
C VAL A 91 -3.25 -3.00 8.44
N SER A 92 -4.26 -3.79 8.10
CA SER A 92 -5.56 -3.80 8.78
C SER A 92 -5.85 -5.15 9.40
N THR A 93 -6.69 -5.17 10.44
CA THR A 93 -7.17 -6.42 11.01
C THR A 93 -8.44 -6.90 10.29
N TYR A 94 -8.69 -8.20 10.35
CA TYR A 94 -9.89 -8.84 9.82
C TYR A 94 -10.60 -9.64 10.92
N LYS A 95 -11.94 -9.57 10.93
CA LYS A 95 -12.81 -10.19 11.94
C LYS A 95 -12.49 -9.66 13.35
N ASP A 96 -12.21 -10.56 14.31
CA ASP A 96 -11.98 -10.20 15.71
C ASP A 96 -10.49 -9.96 16.01
N ALA A 97 -9.63 -10.02 14.99
CA ALA A 97 -8.21 -9.70 15.14
C ALA A 97 -8.01 -8.25 15.62
N LYS A 98 -7.09 -8.08 16.57
CA LYS A 98 -6.74 -6.78 17.14
C LYS A 98 -5.24 -6.70 17.42
N PHE A 99 -4.67 -5.52 17.24
CA PHE A 99 -3.36 -5.21 17.80
C PHE A 99 -3.46 -5.06 19.32
N ALA A 100 -2.46 -5.54 20.06
CA ALA A 100 -2.47 -5.50 21.52
C ALA A 100 -2.36 -4.07 22.09
N LYS A 101 -1.84 -3.13 21.28
CA LYS A 101 -1.68 -1.71 21.61
C LYS A 101 -2.67 -0.88 20.80
N ALA A 102 -3.15 0.24 21.36
CA ALA A 102 -4.04 1.16 20.63
C ALA A 102 -3.26 2.13 19.73
N THR A 103 -2.16 2.69 20.22
CA THR A 103 -1.21 3.52 19.44
C THR A 103 0.20 3.33 19.98
N SER A 104 1.16 2.96 19.13
CA SER A 104 2.56 2.76 19.51
C SER A 104 3.42 2.46 18.28
N THR A 105 4.68 2.88 18.29
CA THR A 105 5.70 2.25 17.43
C THR A 105 6.09 0.91 18.03
N LEU A 106 6.20 -0.12 17.19
CA LEU A 106 6.58 -1.46 17.60
C LEU A 106 8.11 -1.63 17.60
N GLU A 107 8.60 -2.52 18.45
CA GLU A 107 10.02 -2.83 18.57
C GLU A 107 10.35 -4.16 17.90
N GLU A 108 11.33 -4.15 16.98
CA GLU A 108 11.84 -5.37 16.36
C GLU A 108 12.55 -6.26 17.40
N GLY A 109 12.33 -7.58 17.34
CA GLY A 109 12.76 -8.56 18.33
C GLY A 109 11.76 -8.80 19.47
N THR A 110 10.93 -7.80 19.79
CA THR A 110 9.90 -7.89 20.84
C THR A 110 8.49 -8.10 20.25
N ASP A 111 8.10 -7.22 19.33
CA ASP A 111 6.76 -7.17 18.75
C ASP A 111 6.70 -7.86 17.38
N PHE A 112 7.79 -7.80 16.60
CA PHE A 112 7.91 -8.42 15.28
C PHE A 112 9.38 -8.76 14.96
N ARG A 113 9.62 -9.46 13.86
CA ARG A 113 10.97 -9.70 13.31
C ARG A 113 10.91 -9.78 11.78
N PHE A 114 11.93 -9.26 11.11
CA PHE A 114 12.15 -9.56 9.70
C PHE A 114 13.25 -10.61 9.51
N SER A 115 13.13 -11.37 8.42
CA SER A 115 14.21 -12.21 7.91
C SER A 115 14.47 -11.86 6.45
N ASN A 116 15.73 -11.95 6.02
CA ASN A 116 16.16 -11.68 4.65
C ASN A 116 15.84 -10.26 4.13
N LEU A 117 15.81 -9.28 5.04
CA LEU A 117 15.67 -7.87 4.68
C LEU A 117 16.95 -7.37 3.98
N PRO A 118 16.86 -6.55 2.91
CA PRO A 118 18.03 -5.95 2.29
C PRO A 118 18.88 -5.17 3.31
N GLU A 119 20.20 -5.38 3.30
CA GLU A 119 21.10 -4.68 4.21
C GLU A 119 21.04 -3.16 3.98
N GLY A 120 20.86 -2.40 5.05
CA GLY A 120 20.69 -0.93 5.00
C GLY A 120 19.23 -0.46 5.04
N ILE A 121 18.27 -1.38 4.89
CA ILE A 121 16.85 -1.10 5.10
C ILE A 121 16.45 -1.40 6.55
N THR A 122 15.66 -0.51 7.15
CA THR A 122 15.10 -0.65 8.50
C THR A 122 13.57 -0.54 8.46
N PRO A 123 12.82 -1.53 8.97
CA PRO A 123 11.37 -1.47 9.04
C PRO A 123 10.92 -0.65 10.26
N VAL A 124 9.88 0.15 10.07
CA VAL A 124 9.21 0.91 11.15
C VAL A 124 7.73 0.61 11.09
N ILE A 125 7.20 -0.05 12.11
CA ILE A 125 5.77 -0.35 12.24
C ILE A 125 5.17 0.55 13.31
N THR A 126 4.13 1.31 12.96
CA THR A 126 3.38 2.16 13.87
C THR A 126 1.92 1.71 13.90
N ILE A 127 1.44 1.31 15.08
CA ILE A 127 0.02 1.05 15.32
C ILE A 127 -0.71 2.39 15.39
N ASN A 128 -1.71 2.58 14.54
CA ASN A 128 -2.54 3.79 14.44
C ASN A 128 -3.86 3.63 15.21
N SER A 129 -4.35 2.40 15.31
CA SER A 129 -5.49 1.99 16.15
C SER A 129 -5.34 0.51 16.50
N ASN A 130 -6.18 -0.03 17.36
CA ASN A 130 -6.21 -1.48 17.61
C ASN A 130 -6.62 -2.34 16.39
N GLN A 131 -6.98 -1.71 15.25
CA GLN A 131 -7.37 -2.38 14.00
C GLN A 131 -6.52 -1.94 12.81
N SER A 132 -5.57 -1.01 12.97
CA SER A 132 -4.77 -0.48 11.86
C SER A 132 -3.34 -0.13 12.27
N ALA A 133 -2.41 -0.39 11.36
CA ALA A 133 -1.00 -0.05 11.47
C ALA A 133 -0.42 0.39 10.13
N SER A 134 0.69 1.12 10.20
CA SER A 134 1.51 1.52 9.06
C SER A 134 2.88 0.89 9.17
N LEU A 135 3.35 0.24 8.11
CA LEU A 135 4.72 -0.25 7.97
C LEU A 135 5.45 0.60 6.91
N VAL A 136 6.57 1.20 7.30
CA VAL A 136 7.43 2.00 6.43
C VAL A 136 8.83 1.39 6.45
N PHE A 137 9.46 1.31 5.28
CA PHE A 137 10.85 0.92 5.16
C PHE A 137 11.70 2.18 5.00
N THR A 138 12.71 2.32 5.85
CA THR A 138 13.61 3.48 5.91
C THR A 138 15.04 3.06 5.62
N GLY A 139 15.90 4.00 5.22
CA GLY A 139 17.26 3.71 4.77
C GLY A 139 17.32 3.30 3.29
N ALA A 140 18.51 2.94 2.83
CA ALA A 140 18.79 2.54 1.46
C ALA A 140 19.52 1.19 1.45
N ALA A 141 19.15 0.32 0.51
CA ALA A 141 19.82 -0.95 0.33
C ALA A 141 21.28 -0.73 -0.13
N THR A 142 22.20 -1.45 0.50
CA THR A 142 23.64 -1.39 0.16
C THR A 142 23.96 -2.12 -1.15
N HIS A 143 23.17 -3.13 -1.48
CA HIS A 143 23.21 -3.88 -2.73
C HIS A 143 21.83 -3.79 -3.39
N HIS A 144 21.79 -3.27 -4.60
CA HIS A 144 20.56 -2.82 -5.25
C HIS A 144 20.62 -2.98 -6.77
N GLU A 145 21.39 -3.95 -7.27
CA GLU A 145 21.30 -4.39 -8.66
C GLU A 145 20.10 -5.34 -8.84
N LEU A 146 19.66 -5.57 -10.09
CA LEU A 146 18.55 -6.49 -10.37
C LEU A 146 18.80 -7.92 -9.83
N ALA A 147 20.08 -8.30 -9.74
CA ALA A 147 20.50 -9.59 -9.18
C ALA A 147 20.28 -9.69 -7.65
N ASN A 148 20.03 -8.57 -6.97
CA ASN A 148 19.81 -8.47 -5.54
C ASN A 148 18.33 -8.44 -5.15
N ASN A 149 17.42 -8.60 -6.11
CA ASN A 149 16.00 -8.80 -5.81
C ASN A 149 15.83 -9.93 -4.81
N THR A 150 15.00 -9.68 -3.80
CA THR A 150 14.86 -10.58 -2.66
C THR A 150 13.46 -10.52 -2.09
N SER A 151 13.08 -11.54 -1.33
CA SER A 151 11.83 -11.57 -0.59
C SER A 151 12.14 -11.62 0.91
N ALA A 152 11.64 -10.65 1.66
CA ALA A 152 11.83 -10.56 3.10
C ALA A 152 10.54 -10.95 3.82
N THR A 153 10.66 -11.80 4.85
CA THR A 153 9.49 -12.27 5.60
C THR A 153 9.37 -11.51 6.92
N LEU A 154 8.26 -10.78 7.08
CA LEU A 154 7.78 -10.28 8.36
C LEU A 154 7.17 -11.44 9.15
N THR A 155 7.55 -11.57 10.42
CA THR A 155 6.90 -12.44 11.39
C THR A 155 6.44 -11.62 12.59
N TRP A 156 5.15 -11.66 12.91
CA TRP A 156 4.61 -11.09 14.14
C TRP A 156 5.02 -11.92 15.34
N LEU A 157 5.17 -11.27 16.49
CA LEU A 157 5.40 -11.90 17.79
C LEU A 157 4.18 -11.68 18.69
N ASN A 158 3.99 -12.57 19.66
CA ASN A 158 2.83 -12.54 20.55
C ASN A 158 2.51 -11.16 21.16
N PRO A 159 3.49 -10.34 21.59
CA PRO A 159 3.19 -9.04 22.19
C PRO A 159 2.49 -8.03 21.27
N ALA A 160 2.58 -8.19 19.95
CA ALA A 160 1.99 -7.24 19.00
C ALA A 160 0.48 -7.46 18.77
N VAL A 161 -0.01 -8.68 18.99
CA VAL A 161 -1.37 -9.11 18.61
C VAL A 161 -2.14 -9.52 19.86
N GLU A 162 -3.37 -9.03 20.00
CA GLU A 162 -4.24 -9.44 21.10
C GLU A 162 -4.49 -10.95 21.03
N TRP A 163 -4.35 -11.65 22.17
CA TRP A 163 -4.43 -13.12 22.26
C TRP A 163 -3.28 -13.90 21.60
N GLY A 164 -2.25 -13.21 21.10
CA GLY A 164 -1.04 -13.81 20.54
C GLY A 164 -1.19 -14.30 19.09
N THR A 165 -0.09 -14.70 18.47
CA THR A 165 -0.04 -14.97 17.02
C THR A 165 -0.79 -16.23 16.60
N ASN A 166 -1.06 -17.15 17.52
CA ASN A 166 -1.89 -18.32 17.24
C ASN A 166 -3.37 -17.96 17.01
N ALA A 167 -3.79 -16.76 17.42
CA ALA A 167 -5.13 -16.25 17.21
C ALA A 167 -5.33 -15.61 15.83
N ILE A 168 -4.28 -15.51 15.00
CA ILE A 168 -4.36 -14.98 13.64
C ILE A 168 -3.74 -15.96 12.62
N LYS A 169 -4.32 -16.04 11.43
CA LYS A 169 -3.85 -16.92 10.37
C LYS A 169 -2.58 -16.40 9.69
N THR A 170 -2.53 -15.08 9.46
CA THR A 170 -1.44 -14.38 8.78
C THR A 170 -0.41 -13.82 9.77
N ALA A 171 0.12 -14.68 10.64
CA ALA A 171 1.21 -14.31 11.56
C ALA A 171 2.53 -13.99 10.82
N THR A 172 2.62 -14.32 9.53
CA THR A 172 3.75 -14.02 8.64
C THR A 172 3.28 -13.38 7.35
N GLN A 173 4.11 -12.51 6.77
CA GLN A 173 3.87 -11.88 5.47
C GLN A 173 5.20 -11.68 4.73
N ASP A 174 5.24 -12.08 3.47
CA ASP A 174 6.39 -11.85 2.60
C ASP A 174 6.27 -10.49 1.88
N PHE A 175 7.41 -9.81 1.73
CA PHE A 175 7.56 -8.56 1.00
C PHE A 175 8.66 -8.71 -0.04
N ASP A 176 8.30 -8.53 -1.31
CA ASP A 176 9.23 -8.58 -2.42
C ASP A 176 9.88 -7.20 -2.61
N PHE A 177 11.22 -7.19 -2.66
CA PHE A 177 12.05 -6.02 -2.93
C PHE A 177 12.61 -6.14 -4.35
N ASP A 178 12.15 -5.25 -5.22
CA ASP A 178 12.50 -5.21 -6.64
C ASP A 178 13.45 -4.05 -6.92
N PHE A 179 14.71 -4.38 -7.22
CA PHE A 179 15.75 -3.43 -7.57
C PHE A 179 15.93 -3.31 -9.09
N ILE A 180 16.58 -2.24 -9.53
CA ILE A 180 16.82 -1.98 -10.95
C ILE A 180 18.31 -1.83 -11.25
N ASP A 181 18.75 -2.37 -12.39
CA ASP A 181 20.12 -2.13 -12.84
C ASP A 181 20.33 -0.66 -13.23
N ALA A 182 21.53 -0.16 -12.98
CA ALA A 182 21.93 1.16 -13.44
C ALA A 182 21.85 1.26 -14.97
N TYR A 183 21.31 2.38 -15.46
CA TYR A 183 21.25 2.64 -16.90
C TYR A 183 22.64 2.62 -17.52
N LYS A 184 22.82 1.77 -18.54
CA LYS A 184 24.03 1.75 -19.35
C LYS A 184 23.85 2.67 -20.55
N ILE A 185 24.66 3.71 -20.65
CA ILE A 185 24.73 4.52 -21.87
C ILE A 185 25.54 3.74 -22.90
N LEU A 186 24.85 3.13 -23.87
CA LEU A 186 25.51 2.54 -25.03
C LEU A 186 25.92 3.66 -25.99
N THR A 187 27.21 3.99 -26.02
CA THR A 187 27.76 4.87 -27.06
C THR A 187 28.26 4.01 -28.21
N THR A 188 27.62 4.12 -29.38
CA THR A 188 28.18 3.59 -30.64
C THR A 188 28.79 4.75 -31.43
N PRO A 189 30.12 4.79 -31.63
CA PRO A 189 30.71 5.74 -32.58
C PRO A 189 30.32 5.38 -34.03
N PRO A 190 30.05 6.35 -34.95
CA PRO A 190 29.86 7.78 -34.77
C PRO A 190 28.47 8.21 -35.29
N HIS A 191 27.39 7.96 -34.54
CA HIS A 191 26.12 8.66 -34.80
C HIS A 191 25.59 9.27 -33.50
N LYS A 192 25.48 10.60 -33.52
CA LYS A 192 25.03 11.44 -32.40
C LYS A 192 23.73 10.90 -31.82
N LEU A 193 23.76 10.46 -30.55
CA LEU A 193 22.56 10.10 -29.81
C LEU A 193 21.73 11.37 -29.54
N LYS A 194 20.46 11.35 -29.94
CA LYS A 194 19.47 12.36 -29.57
C LYS A 194 18.74 11.82 -28.33
N ILE A 195 19.01 12.39 -27.16
CA ILE A 195 18.27 12.06 -25.93
C ILE A 195 16.92 12.76 -26.03
N VAL A 196 15.83 11.99 -26.04
CA VAL A 196 14.47 12.51 -25.87
C VAL A 196 14.08 12.24 -24.42
N ILE A 197 14.11 13.28 -23.59
CA ILE A 197 13.50 13.25 -22.26
C ILE A 197 12.01 13.50 -22.45
N ILE A 198 11.17 12.51 -22.18
CA ILE A 198 9.74 12.74 -21.98
C ILE A 198 9.49 12.69 -20.47
N SER A 199 9.62 13.84 -19.82
CA SER A 199 8.97 14.05 -18.51
C SER A 199 7.55 14.48 -18.80
N LEU A 200 6.58 13.59 -18.63
CA LEU A 200 5.17 13.95 -18.49
C LEU A 200 4.84 13.89 -17.01
N TYR A 201 4.89 15.05 -16.35
CA TYR A 201 4.18 15.25 -15.10
C TYR A 201 2.71 15.47 -15.45
N LEU A 202 1.83 14.62 -14.94
CA LEU A 202 0.44 15.01 -14.70
C LEU A 202 0.40 15.55 -13.28
N THR A 203 0.15 16.85 -13.15
CA THR A 203 -0.34 17.47 -11.91
C THR A 203 -1.75 17.02 -11.62
#